data_AF-A0A5M8FCB6-F1
#
_entry.id   AF-A0A5M8FCB6-F1
#
_cell.length_a   1.000
_cell.length_b   1.000
_cell.length_c   1.000
_cell.angle_alpha   90.00
_cell.angle_beta   90.00
_cell.angle_gamma   90.00
#
_symmetry.space_group_name_H-M   'P 1'
#
loop_
_entity.id
_entity.type
_entity.pdbx_description
1 polymer ?
#
loop_
_entity_poly.entity_id
_entity_poly.type
_entity_poly.pdbx_seq_one_letter_code
_entity_poly.pdbx_strand_id
1 'polypeptide(L)'
;MHDAPSPETLCEPRWYLVQTRPRQAERAEWNLGQQGYQVFHPRLRVERLRRGRRCQVEASLFPNYLFVRLQRWVDNWYPLRSTRGVARLVSFGAEPAPVPDALIEQLRCRIGQIPSPPALCPGEAVVIEDGPFRGLDAIFQAYDGEQRVLLLIELLRRQVRVKLPLGDIRRVA
;
A
#
# COMPACT_ATOMS: atom_id res chain seq x y z
N MET A 1 6.85 42.35 -0.41
CA MET A 1 8.08 41.91 -1.08
C MET A 1 8.01 40.39 -1.10
N HIS A 2 7.45 39.83 -2.18
CA HIS A 2 7.31 38.38 -2.34
C HIS A 2 8.65 37.85 -2.85
N ASP A 3 9.28 37.00 -2.04
CA ASP A 3 10.51 36.29 -2.41
C ASP A 3 10.14 35.30 -3.52
N ALA A 4 10.52 35.62 -4.76
CA ALA A 4 10.42 34.69 -5.87
C ALA A 4 11.60 33.71 -5.74
N PRO A 5 11.37 32.39 -5.75
CA PRO A 5 12.49 31.45 -5.64
C PRO A 5 13.43 31.60 -6.82
N SER A 6 14.72 31.83 -6.53
CA SER A 6 15.81 31.93 -7.50
C SER A 6 15.84 30.71 -8.45
N PRO A 7 16.24 30.89 -9.73
CA PRO A 7 16.15 29.85 -10.77
C PRO A 7 17.10 28.64 -10.60
N GLU A 8 17.86 28.60 -9.50
CA GLU A 8 18.88 27.60 -9.18
C GLU A 8 18.34 26.36 -8.43
N THR A 9 17.08 26.37 -7.96
CA THR A 9 16.46 25.20 -7.28
C THR A 9 15.99 24.09 -8.22
N LEU A 10 16.32 24.16 -9.52
CA LEU A 10 15.77 23.26 -10.55
C LEU A 10 16.55 21.95 -10.78
N CYS A 11 17.67 21.74 -10.08
CA CYS A 11 18.57 20.60 -10.31
C CYS A 11 18.55 19.52 -9.21
N GLU A 12 17.79 19.74 -8.13
CA GLU A 12 17.77 18.78 -7.03
C GLU A 12 16.89 17.57 -7.36
N PRO A 13 17.40 16.34 -7.15
CA PRO A 13 16.57 15.14 -7.27
C PRO A 13 15.42 15.23 -6.27
N ARG A 14 14.21 14.86 -6.68
CA ARG A 14 13.01 14.83 -5.81
C ARG A 14 12.36 13.45 -5.86
N TRP A 15 11.64 13.09 -4.81
CA TRP A 15 10.83 11.87 -4.82
C TRP A 15 9.54 12.11 -5.59
N TYR A 16 9.08 11.09 -6.32
CA TYR A 16 7.81 11.09 -7.03
C TYR A 16 7.10 9.77 -6.79
N LEU A 17 5.77 9.79 -6.90
CA LEU A 17 4.94 8.61 -6.67
C LEU A 17 4.63 7.92 -8.00
N VAL A 18 4.97 6.63 -8.09
CA VAL A 18 4.68 5.76 -9.22
C VAL A 18 3.59 4.78 -8.86
N GLN A 19 2.53 4.74 -9.66
CA GLN A 19 1.51 3.70 -9.58
C GLN A 19 1.96 2.48 -10.40
N THR A 20 1.93 1.31 -9.79
CA THR A 20 2.24 0.03 -10.43
C THR A 20 0.97 -0.69 -10.85
N ARG A 21 1.11 -1.69 -11.71
CA ARG A 21 0.00 -2.59 -12.06
C ARG A 21 -0.34 -3.49 -10.87
N PRO A 22 -1.61 -3.90 -10.73
CA PRO A 22 -2.02 -4.82 -9.67
C PRO A 22 -1.09 -6.02 -9.53
N ARG A 23 -0.59 -6.26 -8.31
CA ARG A 23 0.32 -7.37 -7.96
C ARG A 23 1.66 -7.38 -8.70
N GLN A 24 2.08 -6.26 -9.28
CA GLN A 24 3.37 -6.13 -9.98
C GLN A 24 4.33 -5.14 -9.29
N ALA A 25 4.07 -4.75 -8.03
CA ALA A 25 4.90 -3.79 -7.31
C ALA A 25 6.36 -4.26 -7.19
N GLU A 26 6.60 -5.51 -6.78
CA GLU A 26 7.96 -6.07 -6.68
C GLU A 26 8.67 -6.14 -8.04
N ARG A 27 7.93 -6.50 -9.09
CA ARG A 27 8.46 -6.54 -10.46
C ARG A 27 8.81 -5.14 -10.97
N ALA A 28 7.98 -4.15 -10.66
CA ALA A 28 8.22 -2.77 -11.03
C ALA A 28 9.45 -2.22 -10.30
N GLU A 29 9.56 -2.45 -9.00
CA GLU A 29 10.71 -2.09 -8.17
C GLU A 29 12.00 -2.69 -8.73
N TRP A 30 12.01 -3.99 -9.03
CA TRP A 30 13.17 -4.66 -9.62
C TRP A 30 13.60 -4.00 -10.93
N ASN A 31 12.68 -3.82 -11.88
CA ASN A 31 13.02 -3.26 -13.19
C ASN A 31 13.47 -1.80 -13.11
N LEU A 32 12.86 -1.00 -12.24
CA LEU A 32 13.28 0.38 -12.00
C LEU A 32 14.69 0.43 -11.40
N GLY A 33 15.01 -0.46 -10.46
CA GLY A 33 16.36 -0.60 -9.92
C GLY A 33 17.38 -1.02 -10.99
N GLN A 34 17.04 -1.94 -11.88
CA GLN A 34 17.89 -2.34 -13.00
C GLN A 34 18.14 -1.20 -14.00
N GLN A 35 17.24 -0.22 -14.08
CA GLN A 35 17.39 0.99 -14.88
C GLN A 35 18.20 2.09 -14.15
N GLY A 36 18.66 1.84 -12.93
CA GLY A 36 19.46 2.79 -12.14
C GLY A 36 18.63 3.78 -11.30
N TYR A 37 17.31 3.62 -11.26
CA TYR A 37 16.47 4.50 -10.43
C TYR A 37 16.58 4.14 -8.94
N GLN A 38 16.65 5.15 -8.09
CA GLN A 38 16.51 4.97 -6.66
C GLN A 38 15.03 4.80 -6.32
N VAL A 39 14.66 3.62 -5.81
CA VAL A 39 13.28 3.26 -5.47
C VAL A 39 13.14 3.10 -3.96
N PHE A 40 12.04 3.59 -3.41
CA PHE A 40 11.62 3.28 -2.05
C PHE A 40 10.24 2.60 -2.08
N HIS A 41 10.21 1.36 -1.61
CA HIS A 41 9.00 0.55 -1.48
C HIS A 41 8.74 0.28 0.00
N PRO A 42 7.83 1.03 0.64
CA PRO A 42 7.53 0.80 2.04
C PRO A 42 6.78 -0.52 2.22
N ARG A 43 7.36 -1.43 3.00
CA ARG A 43 6.80 -2.75 3.33
C ARG A 43 6.72 -2.92 4.84
N LEU A 44 5.68 -3.61 5.30
CA LEU A 44 5.52 -4.03 6.69
C LEU A 44 5.63 -5.54 6.80
N ARG A 45 6.20 -6.00 7.91
CA ARG A 45 6.07 -7.41 8.32
C ARG A 45 4.66 -7.60 8.87
N VAL A 46 3.91 -8.48 8.22
CA VAL A 46 2.58 -8.88 8.65
C VAL A 46 2.56 -10.39 8.86
N GLU A 47 1.83 -10.84 9.86
CA GLU A 47 1.51 -12.25 9.96
C GLU A 47 0.43 -12.60 8.95
N ARG A 48 0.64 -13.69 8.22
CA ARG A 48 -0.35 -14.30 7.33
C ARG A 48 -0.46 -15.77 7.65
N LEU A 49 -1.67 -16.30 7.59
CA LEU A 49 -1.90 -17.72 7.65
C LEU A 49 -1.68 -18.33 6.26
N ARG A 50 -0.66 -19.17 6.10
CA ARG A 50 -0.42 -19.95 4.88
C ARG A 50 -0.47 -21.44 5.22
N ARG A 51 -1.40 -22.17 4.60
CA ARG A 51 -1.59 -23.62 4.80
C ARG A 51 -1.70 -24.02 6.28
N GLY A 52 -2.44 -23.25 7.07
CA GLY A 52 -2.64 -23.50 8.51
C GLY A 52 -1.47 -23.12 9.42
N ARG A 53 -0.36 -22.59 8.89
CA ARG A 53 0.77 -22.09 9.68
C ARG A 53 0.84 -20.56 9.61
N ARG A 54 1.10 -19.92 10.76
CA ARG A 54 1.38 -18.49 10.82
C ARG A 54 2.78 -18.25 10.27
N CYS A 55 2.88 -17.43 9.24
CA CYS A 55 4.15 -17.04 8.64
C CYS A 55 4.23 -15.52 8.65
N GLN A 56 5.39 -14.97 9.01
CA GLN A 56 5.68 -13.57 8.76
C GLN A 56 5.96 -13.40 7.27
N VAL A 57 5.27 -12.45 6.65
CA VAL A 57 5.51 -12.05 5.25
C VAL A 57 5.64 -10.54 5.18
N GLU A 58 6.40 -10.06 4.20
CA GLU A 58 6.42 -8.64 3.89
C GLU A 58 5.22 -8.31 3.00
N ALA A 59 4.46 -7.29 3.38
CA ALA A 59 3.36 -6.75 2.59
C ALA A 59 3.60 -5.27 2.33
N SER A 60 3.27 -4.81 1.12
CA SER A 60 3.33 -3.40 0.75
C SER A 60 2.45 -2.56 1.70
N LEU A 61 3.02 -1.49 2.25
CA LEU A 61 2.27 -0.52 3.05
C LEU A 61 1.28 0.26 2.18
N PHE A 62 1.68 0.57 0.95
CA PHE A 62 0.84 1.21 -0.06
C PHE A 62 0.71 0.29 -1.28
N PRO A 63 -0.36 -0.52 -1.35
CA PRO A 63 -0.57 -1.42 -2.48
C PRO A 63 -0.58 -0.66 -3.80
N ASN A 64 0.20 -1.17 -4.76
CA ASN A 64 0.35 -0.61 -6.10
C ASN A 64 1.03 0.77 -6.19
N TYR A 65 1.78 1.19 -5.17
CA TYR A 65 2.55 2.44 -5.20
C TYR A 65 4.01 2.22 -4.83
N LEU A 66 4.89 2.96 -5.52
CA LEU A 66 6.32 3.05 -5.25
C LEU A 66 6.74 4.51 -5.23
N PHE A 67 7.79 4.83 -4.49
CA PHE A 67 8.45 6.13 -4.55
C PHE A 67 9.73 6.00 -5.38
N VAL A 68 9.97 6.96 -6.28
CA VAL A 68 11.17 6.98 -7.13
C VAL A 68 11.83 8.35 -7.07
N ARG A 69 13.15 8.39 -6.90
CA ARG A 69 13.94 9.62 -6.90
C ARG A 69 14.32 9.98 -8.33
N LEU A 70 13.96 11.18 -8.79
CA LEU A 70 14.14 11.61 -10.18
C LEU A 70 14.65 13.05 -10.23
N GLN A 71 15.48 13.37 -11.23
CA GLN A 71 15.97 14.72 -11.49
C GLN A 71 15.12 15.36 -12.59
N ARG A 72 14.40 16.45 -12.25
CA ARG A 72 13.39 17.08 -13.12
C ARG A 72 13.92 17.47 -14.52
N TRP A 73 15.22 17.76 -14.63
CA TRP A 73 15.87 18.24 -15.85
C TRP A 73 16.52 17.15 -16.71
N VAL A 74 16.84 15.97 -16.14
CA VAL A 74 17.64 14.94 -16.83
C VAL A 74 16.79 13.74 -17.23
N ASP A 75 15.70 13.47 -16.51
CA ASP A 75 14.86 12.31 -16.77
C ASP A 75 13.70 12.68 -17.70
N ASN A 76 13.84 12.38 -19.00
CA ASN A 76 12.66 12.11 -19.83
C ASN A 76 11.83 11.05 -19.07
N TRP A 77 10.59 11.35 -18.70
CA TRP A 77 9.75 10.44 -17.90
C TRP A 77 9.25 9.22 -18.69
N TYR A 78 9.52 9.20 -20.00
CA TYR A 78 9.08 8.17 -20.92
C TYR A 78 9.61 6.75 -20.60
N PRO A 79 10.90 6.54 -20.24
CA PRO A 79 11.42 5.24 -19.84
C PRO A 79 10.70 4.66 -18.62
N LEU A 80 10.34 5.51 -17.64
CA LEU A 80 9.60 5.07 -16.45
C LEU A 80 8.21 4.52 -16.81
N ARG A 81 7.54 5.12 -17.81
CA ARG A 81 6.24 4.64 -18.31
C ARG A 81 6.36 3.34 -19.12
N SER A 82 7.50 3.10 -19.75
CA SER A 82 7.76 1.86 -20.50
C SER A 82 8.29 0.72 -19.61
N THR A 83 8.62 1.00 -18.34
CA THR A 83 9.07 -0.02 -17.38
C THR A 83 7.99 -1.04 -17.07
N ARG A 84 8.33 -2.33 -17.19
CA ARG A 84 7.40 -3.44 -16.92
C ARG A 84 6.97 -3.44 -15.46
N GLY A 85 5.65 -3.35 -15.24
CA GLY A 85 5.04 -3.32 -13.92
C GLY A 85 4.64 -1.92 -13.47
N VAL A 86 5.13 -0.88 -14.12
CA VAL A 86 4.64 0.50 -13.93
C VAL A 86 3.33 0.68 -14.71
N ALA A 87 2.37 1.34 -14.08
CA ALA A 87 1.13 1.76 -14.73
C ALA A 87 1.24 3.23 -15.15
N ARG A 88 1.58 4.12 -14.22
CA ARG A 88 1.75 5.55 -14.49
C ARG A 88 2.49 6.26 -13.37
N LEU A 89 3.01 7.44 -13.68
CA LEU A 89 3.44 8.42 -12.71
C LEU A 89 2.21 9.17 -12.17
N VAL A 90 2.17 9.43 -10.86
CA VAL A 90 1.07 10.19 -10.26
C VAL A 90 1.32 11.68 -10.41
N SER A 91 0.36 12.37 -11.01
CA SER A 91 0.37 13.79 -11.28
C SER A 91 -0.90 14.45 -10.74
N PHE A 92 -0.78 15.70 -10.30
CA PHE A 92 -1.94 16.56 -10.03
C PHE A 92 -2.00 17.58 -11.18
N GLY A 93 -2.90 17.34 -12.13
CA GLY A 93 -2.92 18.08 -13.39
C GLY A 93 -1.85 17.58 -14.37
N ALA A 94 -1.17 18.52 -15.03
CA ALA A 94 -0.19 18.20 -16.08
C ALA A 94 1.17 17.74 -15.53
N GLU A 95 1.53 18.10 -14.29
CA GLU A 95 2.85 17.85 -13.74
C GLU A 95 2.85 16.76 -12.65
N PRO A 96 3.86 15.87 -12.61
CA PRO A 96 4.08 14.94 -11.50
C PRO A 96 4.24 15.67 -10.16
N ALA A 97 3.61 15.14 -9.12
CA ALA A 97 3.65 15.75 -7.80
C ALA A 97 4.93 15.33 -7.06
N PRO A 98 5.82 16.26 -6.67
CA PRO A 98 6.97 15.91 -5.86
C PRO A 98 6.54 15.55 -4.44
N VAL A 99 7.18 14.53 -3.87
CA VAL A 99 7.02 14.09 -2.50
C VAL A 99 8.18 14.66 -1.66
N PRO A 100 7.90 15.33 -0.53
CA PRO A 100 8.95 15.87 0.33
C PRO A 100 9.86 14.77 0.91
N ASP A 101 11.17 15.02 0.96
CA ASP A 101 12.15 14.11 1.58
C ASP A 101 11.81 13.79 3.04
N ALA A 102 11.38 14.80 3.79
CA ALA A 102 10.96 14.63 5.19
C ALA A 102 9.86 13.57 5.36
N LEU A 103 8.94 13.44 4.40
CA LEU A 103 7.89 12.42 4.45
C LEU A 103 8.47 11.01 4.25
N ILE A 104 9.42 10.87 3.33
CA ILE A 104 10.07 9.58 3.05
C ILE A 104 10.88 9.12 4.25
N GLU A 105 11.63 10.04 4.88
CA GLU A 105 12.37 9.71 6.10
C GLU A 105 11.43 9.38 7.27
N GLN A 106 10.33 10.12 7.45
CA GLN A 106 9.31 9.78 8.45
C GLN A 106 8.71 8.38 8.22
N LEU A 107 8.43 8.01 6.97
CA LEU A 107 7.93 6.68 6.62
C LEU A 107 8.97 5.61 6.94
N ARG A 108 10.26 5.83 6.63
CA ARG A 108 11.35 4.92 6.97
C ARG A 108 11.46 4.69 8.48
N CYS A 109 11.41 5.76 9.28
CA CYS A 109 11.45 5.65 10.74
C CYS A 109 10.26 4.87 11.30
N ARG A 110 9.04 5.09 10.77
CA ARG A 110 7.81 4.45 11.27
C ARG A 110 7.71 2.98 10.91
N ILE A 111 8.17 2.56 9.73
CA ILE A 111 8.09 1.15 9.29
C ILE A 111 8.79 0.20 10.26
N GLY A 112 9.90 0.62 10.87
CA GLY A 112 10.60 -0.19 11.88
C GLY A 112 9.88 -0.29 13.23
N GLN A 113 8.88 0.56 13.48
CA GLN A 113 8.19 0.68 14.77
C GLN A 113 6.75 0.16 14.73
N ILE A 114 6.19 -0.13 13.55
CA ILE A 114 4.81 -0.61 13.42
C ILE A 114 4.77 -2.09 13.85
N PRO A 115 4.07 -2.44 14.94
CA PRO A 115 3.89 -3.82 15.33
C PRO A 115 3.12 -4.57 14.24
N SER A 116 3.55 -5.80 13.93
CA SER A 116 2.83 -6.66 12.99
C SER A 116 1.43 -6.94 13.53
N PRO A 117 0.36 -6.57 12.82
CA PRO A 117 -0.98 -6.95 13.24
C PRO A 117 -1.08 -8.49 13.21
N PRO A 118 -1.69 -9.11 14.25
CA PRO A 118 -1.86 -10.56 14.29
C PRO A 118 -2.76 -11.03 13.15
N ALA A 119 -2.42 -12.17 12.55
CA ALA A 119 -3.25 -12.77 11.49
C ALA A 119 -4.58 -13.29 12.07
N LEU A 120 -5.69 -13.05 11.36
CA LEU A 120 -6.98 -13.68 11.67
C LEU A 120 -6.98 -15.12 11.12
N CYS A 121 -7.42 -16.07 11.95
CA CYS A 121 -7.63 -17.46 11.53
C CYS A 121 -9.08 -17.69 11.08
N PRO A 122 -9.33 -18.49 10.02
CA PRO A 122 -10.67 -18.95 9.67
C PRO A 122 -11.36 -19.58 10.89
N GLY A 123 -12.59 -19.15 11.18
CA GLY A 123 -13.32 -19.56 12.38
C GLY A 123 -13.22 -18.58 13.55
N GLU A 124 -12.35 -17.56 13.50
CA GLU A 124 -12.31 -16.52 14.55
C GLU A 124 -13.55 -15.62 14.50
N ALA A 125 -14.06 -15.30 15.70
CA ALA A 125 -15.14 -14.36 15.88
C ALA A 125 -14.63 -12.91 15.72
N VAL A 126 -15.30 -12.14 14.90
CA VAL A 126 -15.01 -10.73 14.64
C VAL A 126 -16.31 -9.93 14.72
N VAL A 127 -16.23 -8.68 15.15
CA VAL A 127 -17.34 -7.73 15.15
C VAL A 127 -17.12 -6.72 14.04
N ILE A 128 -18.18 -6.43 13.30
CA ILE A 128 -18.17 -5.40 12.27
C ILE A 128 -18.35 -4.03 12.94
N GLU A 129 -17.40 -3.11 12.73
CA GLU A 129 -17.39 -1.79 13.36
C GLU A 129 -17.93 -0.68 12.47
N ASP A 130 -17.95 -0.89 11.15
CA ASP A 130 -18.40 0.11 10.17
C ASP A 130 -19.32 -0.49 9.09
N GLY A 131 -20.09 0.37 8.42
CA GLY A 131 -21.00 0.02 7.34
C GLY A 131 -22.39 -0.49 7.78
N PRO A 132 -23.19 -1.02 6.83
CA PRO A 132 -24.60 -1.38 7.07
C PRO A 132 -24.78 -2.57 8.03
N PHE A 133 -23.70 -3.29 8.32
CA PHE A 133 -23.68 -4.45 9.21
C PHE A 133 -22.98 -4.15 10.55
N ARG A 134 -22.74 -2.87 10.85
CA ARG A 134 -22.11 -2.43 12.10
C ARG A 134 -22.81 -3.01 13.33
N GLY A 135 -22.02 -3.54 14.25
CA GLY A 135 -22.47 -4.17 15.49
C GLY A 135 -22.86 -5.64 15.36
N LEU A 136 -22.79 -6.23 14.17
CA LEU A 136 -23.04 -7.67 13.99
C LEU A 136 -21.78 -8.50 14.26
N ASP A 137 -21.99 -9.64 14.92
CA ASP A 137 -21.01 -10.70 15.04
C ASP A 137 -20.87 -11.45 13.72
N ALA A 138 -19.63 -11.76 13.36
CA ALA A 138 -19.30 -12.50 12.16
C ALA A 138 -18.17 -13.49 12.44
N ILE A 139 -18.11 -14.55 11.64
CA ILE A 139 -17.01 -15.51 11.64
C ILE A 139 -16.10 -15.19 10.45
N PHE A 140 -14.82 -14.95 10.72
CA PHE A 140 -13.83 -14.76 9.67
C PHE A 140 -13.69 -16.04 8.85
N GLN A 141 -13.84 -15.95 7.52
CA GLN A 141 -13.68 -17.08 6.61
C GLN A 141 -12.30 -17.06 5.94
N ALA A 142 -11.97 -15.97 5.26
CA ALA A 142 -10.73 -15.85 4.47
C ALA A 142 -10.43 -14.39 4.11
N TYR A 143 -9.19 -14.11 3.73
CA TYR A 143 -8.83 -12.84 3.08
C TYR A 143 -9.24 -12.86 1.59
N ASP A 144 -9.81 -11.77 1.09
CA ASP A 144 -10.12 -11.56 -0.34
C ASP A 144 -9.21 -10.45 -0.90
N GLY A 145 -7.93 -10.76 -1.08
CA GLY A 145 -6.89 -9.79 -1.42
C GLY A 145 -6.19 -9.23 -0.18
N GLU A 146 -5.64 -8.01 -0.29
CA GLU A 146 -4.81 -7.42 0.78
C GLU A 146 -5.62 -6.60 1.80
N GLN A 147 -6.74 -6.02 1.36
CA GLN A 147 -7.52 -5.05 2.14
C GLN A 147 -8.96 -5.50 2.42
N ARG A 148 -9.40 -6.67 1.92
CA ARG A 148 -10.76 -7.17 2.10
C ARG A 148 -10.76 -8.55 2.73
N VAL A 149 -11.84 -8.86 3.42
CA VAL A 149 -12.10 -10.12 4.10
C VAL A 149 -13.47 -10.65 3.73
N LEU A 150 -13.57 -11.97 3.72
CA LEU A 150 -14.81 -12.73 3.62
C LEU A 150 -15.23 -13.11 5.03
N LEU A 151 -16.44 -12.70 5.40
CA LEU A 151 -17.05 -12.99 6.68
C LEU A 151 -18.34 -13.77 6.50
N LEU A 152 -18.65 -14.59 7.49
CA LEU A 152 -19.91 -15.30 7.62
C LEU A 152 -20.72 -14.63 8.73
N ILE A 153 -21.81 -13.97 8.37
CA ILE A 153 -22.77 -13.39 9.31
C ILE A 153 -24.01 -14.27 9.39
N GLU A 154 -24.63 -14.34 10.56
CA GLU A 154 -25.92 -15.00 10.73
C GLU A 154 -27.05 -13.95 10.69
N LEU A 155 -27.93 -14.06 9.70
CA LEU A 155 -29.05 -13.15 9.49
C LEU A 155 -30.33 -13.97 9.28
N LEU A 156 -31.36 -13.73 10.10
CA LEU A 156 -32.66 -14.43 9.99
C LEU A 156 -32.52 -15.98 10.00
N ARG A 157 -31.66 -16.52 10.86
CA ARG A 157 -31.29 -17.95 10.95
C ARG A 157 -30.71 -18.53 9.66
N ARG A 158 -30.15 -17.67 8.80
CA ARG A 158 -29.43 -18.06 7.59
C ARG A 158 -28.03 -17.48 7.64
N GLN A 159 -27.06 -18.26 7.21
CA GLN A 159 -25.68 -17.78 7.10
C GLN A 159 -25.49 -17.07 5.75
N VAL A 160 -25.04 -15.82 5.80
CA VAL A 160 -24.77 -15.01 4.62
C VAL A 160 -23.29 -14.68 4.58
N ARG A 161 -22.68 -14.83 3.39
CA ARG A 161 -21.28 -14.44 3.18
C ARG A 161 -21.22 -13.00 2.72
N VAL A 162 -20.45 -12.18 3.42
CA VAL A 162 -20.26 -10.75 3.10
C VAL A 162 -18.78 -10.45 2.89
N LYS A 163 -18.50 -9.53 1.97
CA LYS A 163 -17.17 -9.01 1.68
C LYS A 163 -17.05 -7.61 2.26
N LEU A 164 -16.12 -7.42 3.19
CA LEU A 164 -15.90 -6.13 3.85
C LEU A 164 -14.41 -5.77 3.86
N PRO A 165 -14.06 -4.48 3.96
CA PRO A 165 -12.70 -4.04 4.25
C PRO A 165 -12.19 -4.62 5.58
N LEU A 166 -10.90 -4.96 5.65
CA LEU A 166 -10.25 -5.45 6.87
C LEU A 166 -10.25 -4.40 7.99
N GLY A 167 -10.25 -3.12 7.65
CA GLY A 167 -10.29 -2.02 8.62
C GLY A 167 -11.64 -1.87 9.32
N ASP A 168 -12.70 -2.45 8.78
CA ASP A 168 -14.07 -2.29 9.28
C ASP A 168 -14.43 -3.39 10.30
N ILE A 169 -13.46 -4.23 10.69
CA ILE A 169 -13.67 -5.32 11.64
C ILE A 169 -12.69 -5.29 12.79
N ARG A 170 -13.17 -5.73 13.96
CA ARG A 170 -12.36 -5.95 15.15
C ARG A 170 -12.46 -7.40 15.61
N ARG A 171 -11.33 -7.98 15.99
CA ARG A 171 -11.30 -9.31 16.59
C ARG A 171 -11.97 -9.29 17.96
N VAL A 172 -12.87 -10.25 18.19
CA VAL A 172 -13.38 -10.55 19.54
C VAL A 172 -12.35 -11.44 20.22
N ALA A 173 -11.81 -10.98 21.34
CA ALA A 173 -10.81 -11.71 22.12
C ALA A 173 -11.41 -12.96 22.76
#